data_AF-F1LBU6-F1
#
_entry.id   AF-F1LBU6-F1
#
_cell.length_a   1.000
_cell.length_b   1.000
_cell.length_c   1.000
_cell.angle_alpha   90.00
_cell.angle_beta   90.00
_cell.angle_gamma   90.00
#
_symmetry.space_group_name_H-M   'P 1'
#
loop_
_entity.id
_entity.type
_entity.pdbx_description
1 polymer ?
#
loop_
_entity_poly.entity_id
_entity_poly.type
_entity_poly.pdbx_seq_one_letter_code
_entity_poly.pdbx_strand_id
1 'polypeptide(L)'
;MEADGLRDVDLVCAFTEKLLSRSISLREFVQLLGPRLTSTDPEEREKAEEVVVSVLCRLPNNFLEQREVELLLEFLLSRFDSPSMAAGAVVLGINQLVLSCSELPTGCEKSIAQRIFIDGDVQQCSRKDRVALYEVLEYLIRERLEGLRSMGAEFVLGFVRSITGERDPRCLIIVFRLFCKVVQLFSMGPFVEDLFDVVACYYPIEFKPSNNDTSGITRDLLVSACEECLLAHSSFAPFTCQLIAEKLGDSDLEEDVKLEICSFLARACEAFPANALHQQLDDILAGLRMIALNPATNSSFMPQQILDAVKATIKKLSNGFERGSEAIDYICDEFLETLQIRNHLCFSLKWE
;
A
#
# COMPACT_ATOMS: atom_id res chain seq x y z
N MET A 1 -21.84 -33.22 28.31
CA MET A 1 -20.50 -33.82 28.19
C MET A 1 -19.53 -32.74 28.58
N GLU A 2 -18.94 -32.86 29.76
CA GLU A 2 -17.99 -31.87 30.29
C GLU A 2 -16.77 -31.82 29.36
N ALA A 3 -16.38 -30.61 28.95
CA ALA A 3 -15.26 -30.36 28.04
C ALA A 3 -13.89 -30.59 28.70
N ASP A 4 -13.86 -31.09 29.94
CA ASP A 4 -12.75 -30.97 30.89
C ASP A 4 -11.65 -32.05 30.70
N GLY A 5 -11.42 -32.50 29.46
CA GLY A 5 -10.41 -33.52 29.16
C GLY A 5 -10.14 -33.82 27.69
N LEU A 6 -10.75 -33.09 26.75
CA LEU A 6 -10.46 -33.21 25.32
C LEU A 6 -9.38 -32.20 24.92
N ARG A 7 -8.45 -32.60 24.05
CA ARG A 7 -7.49 -31.66 23.46
C ARG A 7 -8.24 -30.66 22.57
N ASP A 8 -7.76 -29.43 22.50
CA ASP A 8 -8.42 -28.36 21.74
C ASP A 8 -8.66 -28.73 20.26
N VAL A 9 -7.76 -29.49 19.64
CA VAL A 9 -7.93 -30.00 18.27
C VAL A 9 -9.15 -30.92 18.15
N ASP A 10 -9.36 -31.81 19.12
CA ASP A 10 -10.47 -32.74 19.15
C ASP A 10 -11.80 -31.99 19.40
N LEU A 11 -11.77 -30.92 20.22
CA LEU A 11 -12.89 -30.01 20.43
C LEU A 11 -13.29 -29.30 19.14
N VAL A 12 -12.34 -28.73 18.40
CA VAL A 12 -12.62 -28.03 17.13
C VAL A 12 -13.30 -28.95 16.14
N CYS A 13 -12.79 -30.17 15.92
CA CYS A 13 -13.42 -31.14 15.02
C CYS A 13 -14.85 -31.47 15.46
N ALA A 14 -15.04 -31.82 16.73
CA ALA A 14 -16.34 -32.23 17.25
C ALA A 14 -17.39 -31.09 17.18
N PHE A 15 -17.02 -29.86 17.52
CA PHE A 15 -17.95 -28.72 17.44
C PHE A 15 -18.25 -28.31 16.00
N THR A 16 -17.26 -28.39 15.11
CA THR A 16 -17.48 -28.15 13.67
C THR A 16 -18.53 -29.12 13.12
N GLU A 17 -18.38 -30.43 13.35
CA GLU A 17 -19.34 -31.44 12.89
C GLU A 17 -20.74 -31.23 13.47
N LYS A 18 -20.83 -30.87 14.75
CA LYS A 18 -22.11 -30.60 15.41
C LYS A 18 -22.83 -29.37 14.86
N LEU A 19 -22.09 -28.28 14.57
CA LEU A 19 -22.65 -27.08 13.94
C LEU A 19 -23.10 -27.37 12.50
N LEU A 20 -22.27 -28.06 11.72
CA LEU A 20 -22.60 -28.44 10.34
C LEU A 20 -23.88 -29.30 10.25
N SER A 21 -24.03 -30.24 11.18
CA SER A 21 -25.24 -31.07 11.29
C SER A 21 -26.43 -30.35 11.95
N ARG A 22 -26.27 -29.09 12.35
CA ARG A 22 -27.27 -28.29 13.10
C ARG A 22 -27.74 -28.99 14.39
N SER A 23 -26.92 -29.88 14.95
CA SER A 23 -27.22 -30.60 16.20
C SER A 23 -26.99 -29.73 17.44
N ILE A 24 -26.21 -28.65 17.30
CA ILE A 24 -26.12 -27.54 18.25
C ILE A 24 -26.20 -26.23 17.47
N SER A 25 -26.67 -25.18 18.13
CA SER A 25 -26.58 -23.80 17.62
C SER A 25 -25.21 -23.18 17.90
N LEU A 26 -24.86 -22.11 17.17
CA LEU A 26 -23.67 -21.31 17.46
C LEU A 26 -23.71 -20.75 18.88
N ARG A 27 -24.89 -20.29 19.31
CA ARG A 27 -25.11 -19.79 20.68
C ARG A 27 -24.75 -20.84 21.72
N GLU A 28 -25.22 -22.07 21.57
CA GLU A 28 -24.89 -23.16 22.49
C GLU A 28 -23.39 -23.47 22.48
N PHE A 29 -22.76 -23.49 21.30
CA PHE A 29 -21.31 -23.65 21.19
C PHE A 29 -20.54 -22.58 21.98
N VAL A 30 -20.86 -21.30 21.77
CA VAL A 30 -20.20 -20.19 22.48
C VAL A 30 -20.47 -20.24 23.99
N GLN A 31 -21.70 -20.60 24.40
CA GLN A 31 -22.03 -20.76 25.82
C GLN A 31 -21.24 -21.88 26.49
N LEU A 32 -20.99 -22.99 25.80
CA LEU A 32 -20.18 -24.09 26.31
C LEU A 32 -18.72 -23.69 26.52
N LEU A 33 -18.18 -22.79 25.68
CA LEU A 33 -16.84 -22.21 25.87
C LEU A 33 -16.82 -21.01 26.82
N GLY A 34 -17.98 -20.50 27.22
CA GLY A 34 -18.14 -19.32 28.09
C GLY A 34 -17.20 -19.30 29.30
N PRO A 35 -17.13 -20.36 30.13
CA PRO A 35 -16.23 -20.40 31.28
C PRO A 35 -14.75 -20.19 30.94
N ARG A 36 -14.29 -20.71 29.78
CA ARG A 36 -12.91 -20.54 29.30
C ARG A 36 -12.70 -19.13 28.73
N LEU A 37 -13.66 -18.63 27.94
CA LEU A 37 -13.64 -17.28 27.34
C LEU A 37 -13.67 -16.15 28.38
N THR A 38 -14.24 -16.41 29.56
CA THR A 38 -14.28 -15.48 30.69
C THR A 38 -13.34 -15.88 31.83
N SER A 39 -12.40 -16.80 31.59
CA SER A 39 -11.42 -17.22 32.59
C SER A 39 -10.60 -16.03 33.07
N THR A 40 -10.18 -16.02 34.34
CA THR A 40 -9.23 -15.02 34.83
C THR A 40 -7.83 -15.22 34.27
N ASP A 41 -7.51 -16.43 33.82
CA ASP A 41 -6.24 -16.79 33.18
C ASP A 41 -6.20 -16.31 31.71
N PRO A 42 -5.27 -15.41 31.33
CA PRO A 42 -5.12 -14.95 29.96
C PRO A 42 -4.83 -16.05 28.94
N GLU A 43 -4.01 -17.05 29.27
CA GLU A 43 -3.65 -18.12 28.34
C GLU A 43 -4.86 -19.02 28.03
N GLU A 44 -5.69 -19.27 29.04
CA GLU A 44 -6.91 -20.05 28.88
C GLU A 44 -7.95 -19.32 28.03
N ARG A 45 -8.06 -17.99 28.18
CA ARG A 45 -8.90 -17.17 27.30
C ARG A 45 -8.41 -17.21 25.86
N GLU A 46 -7.11 -17.06 25.65
CA GLU A 46 -6.49 -17.10 24.32
C GLU A 46 -6.76 -18.45 23.61
N LYS A 47 -6.55 -19.58 24.30
CA LYS A 47 -6.87 -20.91 23.76
C LYS A 47 -8.35 -21.08 23.45
N ALA A 48 -9.24 -20.54 24.28
CA ALA A 48 -10.67 -20.58 24.02
C ALA A 48 -11.05 -19.77 22.77
N GLU A 49 -10.45 -18.60 22.60
CA GLU A 49 -10.59 -17.76 21.40
C GLU A 49 -10.07 -18.48 20.15
N GLU A 50 -8.91 -19.14 20.24
CA GLU A 50 -8.36 -19.99 19.18
C GLU A 50 -9.32 -21.12 18.78
N VAL A 51 -9.97 -21.78 19.74
CA VAL A 51 -10.97 -22.82 19.46
C VAL A 51 -12.17 -22.22 18.72
N VAL A 52 -12.70 -21.09 19.18
CA VAL A 52 -13.81 -20.38 18.50
C VAL A 52 -13.42 -20.08 17.05
N VAL A 53 -12.30 -19.40 16.83
CA VAL A 53 -11.84 -19.00 15.50
C VAL A 53 -11.56 -20.21 14.62
N SER A 54 -10.94 -21.26 15.16
CA SER A 54 -10.65 -22.48 14.40
C SER A 54 -11.91 -23.21 13.93
N VAL A 55 -12.99 -23.15 14.71
CA VAL A 55 -14.31 -23.64 14.29
C VAL A 55 -14.87 -22.74 13.19
N LEU A 56 -14.84 -21.42 13.36
CA LEU A 56 -15.33 -20.45 12.35
C LEU A 56 -14.65 -20.64 10.99
N CYS A 57 -13.33 -20.84 10.97
CA CYS A 57 -12.55 -21.08 9.74
C CYS A 57 -12.87 -22.41 9.04
N ARG A 58 -13.61 -23.32 9.68
CA ARG A 58 -14.04 -24.59 9.08
C ARG A 58 -15.51 -24.58 8.65
N LEU A 59 -16.25 -23.51 8.95
CA LEU A 59 -17.62 -23.36 8.49
C LEU A 59 -17.65 -22.93 7.01
N PRO A 60 -18.63 -23.40 6.22
CA PRO A 60 -18.81 -22.95 4.84
C PRO A 60 -19.05 -21.44 4.75
N ASN A 61 -18.70 -20.85 3.61
CA ASN A 61 -19.07 -19.45 3.32
C ASN A 61 -20.59 -19.26 3.44
N ASN A 62 -21.01 -18.12 4.00
CA ASN A 62 -22.40 -17.77 4.25
C ASN A 62 -23.17 -18.77 5.14
N PHE A 63 -22.47 -19.57 5.97
CA PHE A 63 -23.12 -20.50 6.88
C PHE A 63 -23.81 -19.80 8.06
N LEU A 64 -23.21 -18.70 8.52
CA LEU A 64 -23.66 -17.90 9.67
C LEU A 64 -24.69 -16.87 9.25
N GLU A 65 -25.67 -16.63 10.12
CA GLU A 65 -26.66 -15.58 9.93
C GLU A 65 -26.05 -14.20 10.21
N GLN A 66 -26.62 -13.14 9.60
CA GLN A 66 -26.10 -11.78 9.75
C GLN A 66 -25.96 -11.35 11.22
N ARG A 67 -26.95 -11.69 12.07
CA ARG A 67 -26.90 -11.36 13.50
C ARG A 67 -25.80 -12.12 14.26
N GLU A 68 -25.50 -13.34 13.84
CA GLU A 68 -24.40 -14.13 14.41
C GLU A 68 -23.05 -13.52 14.04
N VAL A 69 -22.89 -13.10 12.78
CA VAL A 69 -21.70 -12.40 12.29
C VAL A 69 -21.49 -11.09 13.04
N GLU A 70 -22.55 -10.31 13.25
CA GLU A 70 -22.51 -9.04 14.00
C GLU A 70 -21.95 -9.25 15.42
N LEU A 71 -22.54 -10.18 16.19
CA LEU A 71 -22.12 -10.45 17.57
C LEU A 71 -20.70 -11.01 17.66
N LEU A 72 -20.30 -11.87 16.70
CA LEU A 72 -18.94 -12.39 16.64
C LEU A 72 -17.92 -11.31 16.27
N LEU A 73 -18.24 -10.42 15.33
CA LEU A 73 -17.38 -9.29 14.99
C LEU A 73 -17.23 -8.34 16.17
N GLU A 74 -18.32 -7.98 16.86
CA GLU A 74 -18.25 -7.16 18.08
C GLU A 74 -17.35 -7.80 19.14
N PHE A 75 -17.51 -9.11 19.37
CA PHE A 75 -16.68 -9.86 20.30
C PHE A 75 -15.19 -9.80 19.90
N LEU A 76 -14.84 -10.16 18.66
CA LEU A 76 -13.45 -10.18 18.20
C LEU A 76 -12.83 -8.77 18.17
N LEU A 77 -13.57 -7.76 17.74
CA LEU A 77 -13.11 -6.37 17.78
C LEU A 77 -12.87 -5.88 19.21
N SER A 78 -13.67 -6.33 20.19
CA SER A 78 -13.41 -6.03 21.60
C SER A 78 -12.12 -6.67 22.14
N ARG A 79 -11.64 -7.74 21.48
CA ARG A 79 -10.37 -8.41 21.81
C ARG A 79 -9.17 -7.83 21.08
N PHE A 80 -9.40 -7.01 20.05
CA PHE A 80 -8.36 -6.26 19.34
C PHE A 80 -7.89 -5.05 20.15
N ASP A 81 -7.28 -5.29 21.32
CA ASP A 81 -6.87 -4.23 22.28
C ASP A 81 -5.46 -4.42 22.85
N SER A 82 -4.82 -5.57 22.60
CA SER A 82 -3.51 -5.90 23.16
C SER A 82 -2.58 -6.54 22.12
N PRO A 83 -1.71 -5.74 21.47
CA PRO A 83 -0.78 -6.23 20.45
C PRO A 83 0.26 -7.25 20.95
N SER A 84 0.42 -7.43 22.27
CA SER A 84 1.46 -8.30 22.82
C SER A 84 1.09 -9.77 22.98
N MET A 85 -0.19 -10.17 22.91
CA MET A 85 -0.61 -11.56 23.16
C MET A 85 -1.86 -12.06 22.38
N ALA A 86 -2.55 -11.25 21.57
CA ALA A 86 -3.85 -11.67 20.98
C ALA A 86 -3.93 -11.57 19.44
N ALA A 87 -2.83 -11.30 18.73
CA ALA A 87 -2.89 -10.89 17.32
C ALA A 87 -3.14 -12.01 16.29
N GLY A 88 -3.01 -13.30 16.65
CA GLY A 88 -3.15 -14.39 15.68
C GLY A 88 -4.59 -14.81 15.39
N ALA A 89 -5.26 -15.38 16.41
CA ALA A 89 -6.60 -15.91 16.24
C ALA A 89 -7.64 -14.81 16.01
N VAL A 90 -7.57 -13.71 16.75
CA VAL A 90 -8.55 -12.61 16.63
C VAL A 90 -8.54 -12.03 15.22
N VAL A 91 -7.35 -11.74 14.67
CA VAL A 91 -7.22 -11.23 13.29
C VAL A 91 -7.71 -12.24 12.27
N LEU A 92 -7.34 -13.52 12.43
CA LEU A 92 -7.82 -14.58 11.55
C LEU A 92 -9.35 -14.70 11.58
N GLY A 93 -9.96 -14.60 12.77
CA GLY A 93 -11.41 -14.63 12.93
C GLY A 93 -12.10 -13.45 12.25
N ILE A 94 -11.57 -12.23 12.41
CA ILE A 94 -12.09 -11.04 11.73
C ILE A 94 -11.98 -11.19 10.21
N ASN A 95 -10.81 -11.60 9.71
CA ASN A 95 -10.59 -11.85 8.29
C ASN A 95 -11.56 -12.90 7.75
N GLN A 96 -11.72 -14.03 8.44
CA GLN A 96 -12.66 -15.08 8.05
C GLN A 96 -14.10 -14.57 8.00
N LEU A 97 -14.58 -13.86 9.04
CA LEU A 97 -15.95 -13.35 9.07
C LEU A 97 -16.21 -12.33 7.96
N VAL A 98 -15.24 -11.45 7.69
CA VAL A 98 -15.36 -10.42 6.65
C VAL A 98 -15.35 -11.04 5.25
N LEU A 99 -14.44 -11.99 4.98
CA LEU A 99 -14.25 -12.52 3.63
C LEU A 99 -15.21 -13.67 3.27
N SER A 100 -15.75 -14.40 4.26
CA SER A 100 -16.66 -15.52 4.02
C SER A 100 -18.15 -15.16 4.07
N CYS A 101 -18.50 -13.92 4.41
CA CYS A 101 -19.88 -13.45 4.49
C CYS A 101 -20.21 -12.49 3.35
N SER A 102 -21.22 -12.83 2.54
CA SER A 102 -21.73 -11.99 1.45
C SER A 102 -22.60 -10.83 1.95
N GLU A 103 -23.28 -10.99 3.08
CA GLU A 103 -24.18 -10.00 3.66
C GLU A 103 -23.69 -9.50 5.03
N LEU A 104 -22.54 -8.81 5.04
CA LEU A 104 -22.01 -8.24 6.27
C LEU A 104 -23.00 -7.25 6.93
N PRO A 105 -23.12 -7.24 8.27
CA PRO A 105 -23.98 -6.32 9.00
C PRO A 105 -23.74 -4.87 8.61
N THR A 106 -24.79 -4.08 8.40
CA THR A 106 -24.66 -2.66 8.01
C THR A 106 -23.90 -1.88 9.09
N GLY A 107 -22.91 -1.07 8.70
CA GLY A 107 -22.12 -0.26 9.62
C GLY A 107 -20.89 -0.96 10.22
N CYS A 108 -20.75 -2.28 10.05
CA CYS A 108 -19.59 -3.01 10.58
C CYS A 108 -18.27 -2.51 9.97
N GLU A 109 -18.27 -2.03 8.72
CA GLU A 109 -17.09 -1.45 8.07
C GLU A 109 -16.50 -0.29 8.87
N LYS A 110 -17.35 0.51 9.54
CA LYS A 110 -16.92 1.64 10.35
C LYS A 110 -16.32 1.16 11.67
N SER A 111 -16.96 0.19 12.32
CA SER A 111 -16.44 -0.39 13.56
C SER A 111 -15.10 -1.08 13.34
N ILE A 112 -14.95 -1.80 12.24
CA ILE A 112 -13.68 -2.45 11.85
C ILE A 112 -12.63 -1.37 11.53
N ALA A 113 -12.98 -0.37 10.71
CA ALA A 113 -12.08 0.73 10.36
C ALA A 113 -11.58 1.48 11.59
N GLN A 114 -12.50 1.89 12.47
CA GLN A 114 -12.21 2.58 13.71
C GLN A 114 -11.26 1.76 14.57
N ARG A 115 -11.64 0.51 14.83
CA ARG A 115 -10.95 -0.31 15.82
C ARG A 115 -9.55 -0.74 15.38
N ILE A 116 -9.40 -1.11 14.11
CA ILE A 116 -8.17 -1.74 13.63
C ILE A 116 -7.22 -0.70 13.04
N PHE A 117 -7.73 0.21 12.21
CA PHE A 117 -6.89 1.08 11.39
C PHE A 117 -6.79 2.50 11.93
N ILE A 118 -7.72 2.95 12.78
CA ILE A 118 -7.67 4.30 13.39
C ILE A 118 -7.12 4.23 14.82
N ASP A 119 -7.71 3.39 15.67
CA ASP A 119 -7.35 3.25 17.07
C ASP A 119 -6.23 2.21 17.30
N GLY A 120 -6.08 1.26 16.38
CA GLY A 120 -5.13 0.17 16.46
C GLY A 120 -3.74 0.51 15.92
N ASP A 121 -2.75 -0.30 16.29
CA ASP A 121 -1.38 -0.24 15.74
C ASP A 121 -1.11 -1.51 14.91
N VAL A 122 -1.39 -1.42 13.61
CA VAL A 122 -1.20 -2.52 12.65
C VAL A 122 0.26 -2.97 12.59
N GLN A 123 1.22 -2.06 12.83
CA GLN A 123 2.65 -2.39 12.70
C GLN A 123 3.18 -3.28 13.83
N GLN A 124 2.47 -3.37 14.96
CA GLN A 124 2.78 -4.32 16.04
C GLN A 124 2.32 -5.75 15.73
N CYS A 125 1.40 -5.92 14.78
CA CYS A 125 0.92 -7.25 14.40
C CYS A 125 2.01 -8.04 13.66
N SER A 126 1.92 -9.37 13.69
CA SER A 126 2.81 -10.21 12.91
C SER A 126 2.62 -9.96 11.41
N ARG A 127 3.64 -10.28 10.59
CA ARG A 127 3.52 -10.15 9.12
C ARG A 127 2.26 -10.86 8.57
N LYS A 128 1.97 -12.07 9.06
CA LYS A 128 0.81 -12.85 8.61
C LYS A 128 -0.50 -12.11 8.92
N ASP A 129 -0.57 -11.53 10.12
CA ASP A 129 -1.76 -10.82 10.57
C ASP A 129 -1.92 -9.50 9.81
N ARG A 130 -0.83 -8.76 9.55
CA ARG A 130 -0.87 -7.56 8.71
C ARG A 130 -1.42 -7.84 7.31
N VAL A 131 -0.98 -8.93 6.66
CA VAL A 131 -1.55 -9.37 5.37
C VAL A 131 -3.06 -9.58 5.48
N ALA A 132 -3.51 -10.33 6.49
CA ALA A 132 -4.93 -10.60 6.70
C ALA A 132 -5.75 -9.32 6.97
N LEU A 133 -5.19 -8.36 7.71
CA LEU A 133 -5.83 -7.06 7.95
C LEU A 133 -5.90 -6.22 6.68
N TYR A 134 -4.84 -6.20 5.85
CA TYR A 134 -4.88 -5.49 4.57
C TYR A 134 -5.87 -6.12 3.58
N GLU A 135 -6.06 -7.44 3.60
CA GLU A 135 -7.12 -8.12 2.83
C GLU A 135 -8.52 -7.71 3.30
N VAL A 136 -8.73 -7.59 4.62
CA VAL A 136 -9.97 -7.05 5.20
C VAL A 136 -10.20 -5.63 4.70
N LEU A 137 -9.19 -4.76 4.78
CA LEU A 137 -9.29 -3.38 4.31
C LEU A 137 -9.58 -3.31 2.81
N GLU A 138 -8.92 -4.15 2.00
CA GLU A 138 -9.16 -4.23 0.56
C GLU A 138 -10.61 -4.62 0.24
N TYR A 139 -11.16 -5.60 0.97
CA TYR A 139 -12.56 -5.98 0.85
C TYR A 139 -13.49 -4.83 1.23
N LEU A 140 -13.24 -4.15 2.36
CA LEU A 140 -14.09 -3.03 2.80
C LEU A 140 -14.06 -1.86 1.81
N ILE A 141 -12.90 -1.53 1.24
CA ILE A 141 -12.79 -0.50 0.19
C ILE A 141 -13.58 -0.90 -1.07
N ARG A 142 -13.60 -2.19 -1.43
CA ARG A 142 -14.31 -2.67 -2.63
C ARG A 142 -15.82 -2.76 -2.43
N GLU A 143 -16.27 -3.38 -1.33
CA GLU A 143 -17.66 -3.75 -1.12
C GLU A 143 -18.43 -2.78 -0.21
N ARG A 144 -17.72 -1.98 0.59
CA ARG A 144 -18.30 -1.13 1.66
C ARG A 144 -17.81 0.32 1.60
N LEU A 145 -17.48 0.78 0.39
CA LEU A 145 -16.85 2.08 0.14
C LEU A 145 -17.62 3.25 0.76
N GLU A 146 -18.94 3.32 0.60
CA GLU A 146 -19.75 4.44 1.09
C GLU A 146 -19.76 4.53 2.62
N GLY A 147 -19.71 3.38 3.30
CA GLY A 147 -19.55 3.32 4.74
C GLY A 147 -18.24 3.94 5.19
N LEU A 148 -17.13 3.57 4.55
CA LEU A 148 -15.81 4.15 4.81
C LEU A 148 -15.74 5.64 4.44
N ARG A 149 -16.27 6.04 3.28
CA ARG A 149 -16.30 7.46 2.84
C ARG A 149 -17.01 8.36 3.84
N SER A 150 -18.08 7.87 4.46
CA SER A 150 -18.82 8.65 5.45
C SER A 150 -18.05 8.92 6.74
N MET A 151 -16.91 8.27 6.98
CA MET A 151 -15.97 8.58 8.07
C MET A 151 -15.06 9.78 7.74
N GLY A 152 -14.99 10.18 6.46
CA GLY A 152 -14.26 11.36 6.01
C GLY A 152 -12.76 11.32 6.33
N ALA A 153 -12.26 12.46 6.84
CA ALA A 153 -10.85 12.69 7.15
C ALA A 153 -10.27 11.68 8.17
N GLU A 154 -11.09 11.21 9.11
CA GLU A 154 -10.65 10.27 10.15
C GLU A 154 -10.18 8.95 9.56
N PHE A 155 -10.91 8.43 8.55
CA PHE A 155 -10.49 7.21 7.85
C PHE A 155 -9.18 7.40 7.10
N VAL A 156 -9.00 8.53 6.41
CA VAL A 156 -7.76 8.80 5.65
C VAL A 156 -6.57 8.87 6.60
N LEU A 157 -6.72 9.55 7.74
CA LEU A 157 -5.67 9.66 8.76
C LEU A 157 -5.35 8.30 9.40
N GLY A 158 -6.37 7.52 9.73
CA GLY A 158 -6.19 6.15 10.21
C GLY A 158 -5.47 5.27 9.18
N PHE A 159 -5.89 5.34 7.92
CA PHE A 159 -5.24 4.63 6.82
C PHE A 159 -3.75 4.95 6.76
N VAL A 160 -3.38 6.23 6.69
CA VAL A 160 -1.99 6.72 6.73
C VAL A 160 -1.23 6.07 7.89
N ARG A 161 -1.72 6.23 9.12
CA ARG A 161 -1.09 5.67 10.33
C ARG A 161 -0.93 4.16 10.26
N SER A 162 -1.93 3.45 9.73
CA SER A 162 -1.95 1.99 9.68
C SER A 162 -0.91 1.42 8.71
N ILE A 163 -0.53 2.16 7.66
CA ILE A 163 0.43 1.69 6.65
C ILE A 163 1.84 2.26 6.86
N THR A 164 2.00 3.34 7.63
CA THR A 164 3.28 3.99 7.88
C THR A 164 4.28 3.01 8.49
N GLY A 165 5.47 2.92 7.89
CA GLY A 165 6.58 2.14 8.43
C GLY A 165 6.50 0.65 8.16
N GLU A 166 5.66 0.20 7.22
CA GLU A 166 5.68 -1.18 6.74
C GLU A 166 7.05 -1.52 6.13
N ARG A 167 7.61 -2.68 6.49
CA ARG A 167 8.97 -3.09 6.06
C ARG A 167 9.00 -4.44 5.35
N ASP A 168 7.97 -5.28 5.50
CA ASP A 168 7.96 -6.56 4.81
C ASP A 168 7.50 -6.35 3.36
N PRO A 169 8.27 -6.76 2.34
CA PRO A 169 7.94 -6.52 0.94
C PRO A 169 6.60 -7.16 0.52
N ARG A 170 6.18 -8.25 1.19
CA ARG A 170 4.89 -8.92 0.92
C ARG A 170 3.70 -8.08 1.37
N CYS A 171 3.87 -7.39 2.49
CA CYS A 171 2.91 -6.41 2.96
C CYS A 171 2.96 -5.13 2.12
N LEU A 172 4.17 -4.65 1.79
CA LEU A 172 4.38 -3.38 1.12
C LEU A 172 3.72 -3.33 -0.28
N ILE A 173 3.73 -4.43 -1.04
CA ILE A 173 2.98 -4.51 -2.32
C ILE A 173 1.47 -4.34 -2.12
N ILE A 174 0.91 -4.87 -1.04
CA ILE A 174 -0.51 -4.71 -0.72
C ILE A 174 -0.78 -3.25 -0.31
N VAL A 175 0.10 -2.68 0.53
CA VAL A 175 0.05 -1.27 0.95
C VAL A 175 0.06 -0.33 -0.25
N PHE A 176 0.98 -0.50 -1.20
CA PHE A 176 1.03 0.34 -2.41
C PHE A 176 -0.25 0.22 -3.24
N ARG A 177 -0.78 -0.99 -3.44
CA ARG A 177 -2.07 -1.18 -4.13
C ARG A 177 -3.22 -0.49 -3.41
N LEU A 178 -3.29 -0.62 -2.09
CA LEU A 178 -4.30 0.03 -1.26
C LEU A 178 -4.18 1.55 -1.31
N PHE A 179 -2.95 2.07 -1.25
CA PHE A 179 -2.66 3.49 -1.31
C PHE A 179 -3.23 4.10 -2.60
N CYS A 180 -2.92 3.53 -3.76
CA CYS A 180 -3.47 3.98 -5.04
C CYS A 180 -5.01 4.01 -5.04
N LYS A 181 -5.66 2.99 -4.46
CA LYS A 181 -7.13 2.98 -4.33
C LYS A 181 -7.62 4.10 -3.41
N VAL A 182 -6.98 4.30 -2.26
CA VAL A 182 -7.42 5.30 -1.28
C VAL A 182 -7.32 6.72 -1.85
N VAL A 183 -6.19 7.08 -2.46
CA VAL A 183 -6.00 8.44 -3.00
C VAL A 183 -6.91 8.74 -4.20
N GLN A 184 -7.40 7.71 -4.90
CA GLN A 184 -8.36 7.86 -6.00
C GLN A 184 -9.83 7.87 -5.53
N LEU A 185 -10.16 7.13 -4.48
CA LEU A 185 -11.54 6.91 -4.04
C LEU A 185 -11.98 7.83 -2.90
N PHE A 186 -11.04 8.45 -2.18
CA PHE A 186 -11.30 9.29 -1.01
C PHE A 186 -10.80 10.70 -1.20
N SER A 187 -11.47 11.67 -0.57
CA SER A 187 -10.96 13.04 -0.51
C SER A 187 -9.78 13.11 0.44
N MET A 188 -8.59 13.38 -0.09
CA MET A 188 -7.37 13.54 0.71
C MET A 188 -7.40 14.74 1.66
N GLY A 189 -8.19 15.78 1.33
CA GLY A 189 -8.33 16.96 2.16
C GLY A 189 -6.98 17.66 2.41
N PRO A 190 -6.63 18.01 3.67
CA PRO A 190 -5.37 18.66 4.00
C PRO A 190 -4.16 17.69 4.02
N PHE A 191 -4.37 16.38 3.91
CA PHE A 191 -3.34 15.36 4.13
C PHE A 191 -2.59 14.94 2.87
N VAL A 192 -2.57 15.79 1.83
CA VAL A 192 -1.93 15.46 0.55
C VAL A 192 -0.44 15.20 0.75
N GLU A 193 0.24 16.08 1.49
CA GLU A 193 1.67 15.95 1.79
C GLU A 193 1.93 14.74 2.70
N ASP A 194 1.13 14.56 3.77
CA ASP A 194 1.25 13.39 4.66
C ASP A 194 1.12 12.06 3.89
N LEU A 195 0.17 11.97 2.95
CA LEU A 195 -0.01 10.80 2.10
C LEU A 195 1.18 10.59 1.16
N PHE A 196 1.69 11.67 0.56
CA PHE A 196 2.85 11.60 -0.31
C PHE A 196 4.07 11.08 0.44
N ASP A 197 4.37 11.65 1.61
CA ASP A 197 5.55 11.33 2.43
C ASP A 197 5.58 9.86 2.88
N VAL A 198 4.42 9.29 3.19
CA VAL A 198 4.31 7.88 3.56
C VAL A 198 4.86 6.96 2.46
N VAL A 199 4.69 7.30 1.19
CA VAL A 199 5.23 6.48 0.10
C VAL A 199 6.60 6.95 -0.38
N ALA A 200 6.83 8.27 -0.39
CA ALA A 200 8.10 8.86 -0.85
C ALA A 200 9.31 8.37 -0.06
N CYS A 201 9.13 8.05 1.23
CA CYS A 201 10.21 7.51 2.08
C CYS A 201 10.78 6.17 1.61
N TYR A 202 10.09 5.45 0.72
CA TYR A 202 10.57 4.20 0.12
C TYR A 202 11.38 4.40 -1.17
N TYR A 203 11.48 5.63 -1.70
CA TYR A 203 12.11 5.90 -3.00
C TYR A 203 13.52 6.53 -2.86
N PRO A 204 14.55 6.03 -3.57
CA PRO A 204 14.53 4.84 -4.43
C PRO A 204 14.49 3.54 -3.62
N ILE A 205 13.89 2.48 -4.19
CA ILE A 205 13.77 1.18 -3.51
C ILE A 205 15.13 0.47 -3.49
N GLU A 206 15.65 0.27 -2.28
CA GLU A 206 16.80 -0.60 -2.00
C GLU A 206 16.29 -1.96 -1.52
N PHE A 207 16.06 -2.88 -2.46
CA PHE A 207 15.62 -4.24 -2.14
C PHE A 207 16.53 -5.29 -2.75
N LYS A 208 17.05 -6.17 -1.89
CA LYS A 208 17.78 -7.38 -2.27
C LYS A 208 17.09 -8.58 -1.63
N PRO A 209 16.38 -9.42 -2.41
CA PRO A 209 15.70 -10.59 -1.86
C PRO A 209 16.72 -11.54 -1.23
N SER A 210 16.36 -12.13 -0.09
CA SER A 210 17.20 -13.16 0.53
C SER A 210 17.24 -14.41 -0.36
N ASN A 211 18.35 -15.16 -0.32
CA ASN A 211 18.49 -16.41 -1.11
C ASN A 211 17.39 -17.46 -0.84
N ASN A 212 16.70 -17.37 0.30
CA ASN A 212 15.63 -18.29 0.70
C ASN A 212 14.21 -17.70 0.48
N ASP A 213 14.07 -16.55 -0.18
CA ASP A 213 12.75 -15.95 -0.38
C ASP A 213 11.96 -16.67 -1.47
N THR A 214 10.79 -17.20 -1.09
CA THR A 214 9.86 -17.89 -1.98
C THR A 214 8.70 -16.99 -2.44
N SER A 215 8.70 -15.71 -2.04
CA SER A 215 7.60 -14.79 -2.33
C SER A 215 7.45 -14.45 -3.82
N GLY A 216 8.53 -14.55 -4.60
CA GLY A 216 8.56 -14.10 -5.99
C GLY A 216 8.56 -12.57 -6.16
N ILE A 217 8.65 -11.80 -5.07
CA ILE A 217 8.69 -10.34 -5.13
C ILE A 217 10.07 -9.89 -5.56
N THR A 218 10.13 -9.10 -6.64
CA THR A 218 11.36 -8.53 -7.18
C THR A 218 11.50 -7.07 -6.77
N ARG A 219 12.72 -6.53 -6.88
CA ARG A 219 12.97 -5.10 -6.70
C ARG A 219 12.16 -4.28 -7.71
N ASP A 220 12.17 -4.67 -8.98
CA ASP A 220 11.47 -3.96 -10.05
C ASP A 220 9.96 -3.87 -9.81
N LEU A 221 9.38 -4.92 -9.23
CA LEU A 221 7.97 -4.92 -8.83
C LEU A 221 7.69 -3.86 -7.75
N LEU A 222 8.56 -3.77 -6.74
CA LEU A 222 8.45 -2.77 -5.68
C LEU A 222 8.69 -1.35 -6.19
N VAL A 223 9.68 -1.15 -7.07
CA VAL A 223 9.95 0.14 -7.74
C VAL A 223 8.72 0.58 -8.53
N SER A 224 8.19 -0.28 -9.40
CA SER A 224 7.01 0.06 -10.21
C SER A 224 5.80 0.41 -9.34
N ALA A 225 5.54 -0.38 -8.29
CA ALA A 225 4.41 -0.13 -7.38
C ALA A 225 4.59 1.16 -6.56
N CYS A 226 5.81 1.47 -6.12
CA CYS A 226 6.12 2.73 -5.43
C CYS A 226 5.93 3.93 -6.37
N GLU A 227 6.48 3.87 -7.59
CA GLU A 227 6.31 4.92 -8.60
C GLU A 227 4.83 5.12 -8.98
N GLU A 228 4.05 4.04 -9.11
CA GLU A 228 2.61 4.13 -9.33
C GLU A 228 1.89 4.91 -8.24
N CYS A 229 2.28 4.73 -6.97
CA CYS A 229 1.74 5.51 -5.86
C CYS A 229 2.10 7.00 -5.97
N LEU A 230 3.36 7.29 -6.28
CA LEU A 230 3.86 8.67 -6.45
C LEU A 230 3.23 9.39 -7.65
N LEU A 231 2.63 8.65 -8.59
CA LEU A 231 1.89 9.17 -9.74
C LEU A 231 0.36 9.08 -9.58
N ALA A 232 -0.13 8.51 -8.47
CA ALA A 232 -1.52 8.06 -8.35
C ALA A 232 -2.56 9.19 -8.31
N HIS A 233 -2.15 10.44 -8.02
CA HIS A 233 -3.04 11.59 -7.95
C HIS A 233 -2.34 12.87 -8.42
N SER A 234 -3.05 13.73 -9.15
CA SER A 234 -2.49 14.96 -9.74
C SER A 234 -1.92 15.94 -8.71
N SER A 235 -2.49 15.97 -7.50
CA SER A 235 -1.98 16.78 -6.38
C SER A 235 -0.59 16.36 -5.89
N PHE A 236 -0.09 15.18 -6.25
CA PHE A 236 1.27 14.76 -5.96
C PHE A 236 2.31 15.37 -6.89
N ALA A 237 1.89 15.96 -8.02
CA ALA A 237 2.77 16.52 -9.04
C ALA A 237 3.92 17.39 -8.51
N PRO A 238 3.69 18.44 -7.68
CA PRO A 238 4.79 19.27 -7.18
C PRO A 238 5.78 18.47 -6.32
N PHE A 239 5.28 17.58 -5.46
CA PHE A 239 6.10 16.77 -4.56
C PHE A 239 6.90 15.70 -5.33
N THR A 240 6.30 15.04 -6.31
CA THR A 240 7.00 14.05 -7.15
C THR A 240 8.08 14.70 -8.00
N CYS A 241 7.81 15.87 -8.60
CA CYS A 241 8.81 16.61 -9.36
C CYS A 241 9.98 17.05 -8.46
N GLN A 242 9.70 17.50 -7.24
CA GLN A 242 10.73 17.86 -6.27
C GLN A 242 11.56 16.64 -5.86
N LEU A 243 10.92 15.53 -5.51
CA LEU A 243 11.60 14.28 -5.18
C LEU A 243 12.54 13.83 -6.32
N ILE A 244 12.07 13.88 -7.57
CA ILE A 244 12.89 13.52 -8.73
C ILE A 244 14.11 14.45 -8.84
N ALA A 245 13.93 15.76 -8.72
CA ALA A 245 15.01 16.74 -8.78
C ALA A 245 16.08 16.47 -7.72
N GLU A 246 15.64 16.26 -6.47
CA GLU A 246 16.51 15.92 -5.34
C GLU A 246 17.31 14.64 -5.60
N LYS A 247 16.65 13.58 -6.07
CA LYS A 247 17.31 12.28 -6.32
C LYS A 247 18.25 12.31 -7.54
N LEU A 248 17.95 13.08 -8.60
CA LEU A 248 18.91 13.24 -9.71
C LEU A 248 20.18 13.97 -9.25
N GLY A 249 20.02 14.99 -8.40
CA GLY A 249 21.10 15.79 -7.82
C GLY A 249 21.94 15.08 -6.75
N ASP A 250 21.44 14.00 -6.17
CA ASP A 250 22.11 13.25 -5.09
C ASP A 250 23.39 12.57 -5.59
N SER A 251 24.56 13.01 -5.12
CA SER A 251 25.85 12.45 -5.53
C SER A 251 26.12 11.05 -4.99
N ASP A 252 25.40 10.62 -3.96
CA ASP A 252 25.62 9.35 -3.28
C ASP A 252 24.90 8.19 -3.97
N LEU A 253 23.94 8.48 -4.86
CA LEU A 253 23.24 7.46 -5.64
C LEU A 253 24.09 6.90 -6.79
N GLU A 254 24.05 5.58 -6.93
CA GLU A 254 24.67 4.86 -8.04
C GLU A 254 24.09 5.29 -9.40
N GLU A 255 24.93 5.25 -10.44
CA GLU A 255 24.54 5.69 -11.79
C GLU A 255 23.33 4.94 -12.35
N ASP A 256 23.25 3.62 -12.14
CA ASP A 256 22.11 2.81 -12.57
C ASP A 256 20.79 3.25 -11.92
N VAL A 257 20.82 3.63 -10.64
CA VAL A 257 19.65 4.18 -9.93
C VAL A 257 19.25 5.52 -10.51
N LYS A 258 20.21 6.38 -10.89
CA LYS A 258 19.93 7.64 -11.58
C LYS A 258 19.30 7.44 -12.95
N LEU A 259 19.69 6.40 -13.69
CA LEU A 259 19.04 6.04 -14.96
C LEU A 259 17.60 5.57 -14.76
N GLU A 260 17.30 4.86 -13.67
CA GLU A 260 15.92 4.53 -13.29
C GLU A 260 15.11 5.79 -12.97
N ILE A 261 15.69 6.73 -12.22
CA ILE A 261 15.04 8.03 -11.92
C ILE A 261 14.78 8.83 -13.20
N CYS A 262 15.67 8.78 -14.20
CA CYS A 262 15.41 9.37 -15.52
C CYS A 262 14.18 8.74 -16.20
N SER A 263 14.05 7.41 -16.11
CA SER A 263 12.87 6.71 -16.64
C SER A 263 11.59 7.11 -15.88
N PHE A 264 11.68 7.27 -14.56
CA PHE A 264 10.59 7.77 -13.74
C PHE A 264 10.18 9.20 -14.09
N LEU A 265 11.14 10.09 -14.35
CA LEU A 265 10.88 11.45 -14.84
C LEU A 265 10.08 11.46 -16.14
N ALA A 266 10.40 10.57 -17.09
CA ALA A 266 9.63 10.45 -18.33
C ALA A 266 8.15 10.11 -18.05
N ARG A 267 7.91 9.14 -17.15
CA ARG A 267 6.54 8.78 -16.70
C ARG A 267 5.84 9.93 -15.98
N ALA A 268 6.55 10.65 -15.11
CA ALA A 268 6.01 11.81 -14.40
C ALA A 268 5.59 12.93 -15.36
N CYS A 269 6.37 13.20 -16.40
CA CYS A 269 6.03 14.16 -17.45
C CYS A 269 4.75 13.79 -18.20
N GLU A 270 4.49 12.49 -18.40
CA GLU A 270 3.24 12.01 -18.99
C GLU A 270 2.05 12.20 -18.03
N ALA A 271 2.23 11.84 -16.75
CA ALA A 271 1.17 11.81 -15.74
C ALA A 271 0.72 13.21 -15.25
N PHE A 272 1.64 14.16 -15.09
CA PHE A 272 1.38 15.42 -14.37
C PHE A 272 1.32 16.65 -15.25
N PRO A 273 0.62 17.73 -14.89
CA PRO A 273 0.59 18.96 -15.68
C PRO A 273 1.97 19.66 -15.71
N ALA A 274 2.20 20.46 -16.77
CA ALA A 274 3.51 21.08 -17.02
C ALA A 274 3.94 22.12 -15.97
N ASN A 275 2.99 22.71 -15.24
CA ASN A 275 3.27 23.70 -14.20
C ASN A 275 4.09 23.13 -13.02
N ALA A 276 3.84 21.87 -12.64
CA ALA A 276 4.58 21.22 -11.56
C ALA A 276 6.05 20.98 -11.97
N LEU A 277 6.26 20.52 -13.22
CA LEU A 277 7.59 20.34 -13.79
C LEU A 277 8.36 21.66 -13.85
N HIS A 278 7.70 22.76 -14.25
CA HIS A 278 8.35 24.08 -14.35
C HIS A 278 8.97 24.53 -13.01
N GLN A 279 8.32 24.26 -11.88
CA GLN A 279 8.82 24.69 -10.57
C GLN A 279 10.17 24.05 -10.19
N GLN A 280 10.50 22.91 -10.79
CA GLN A 280 11.70 22.11 -10.49
C GLN A 280 12.62 21.99 -11.72
N LEU A 281 12.37 22.78 -12.77
CA LEU A 281 13.00 22.59 -14.08
C LEU A 281 14.52 22.74 -14.02
N ASP A 282 15.00 23.79 -13.37
CA ASP A 282 16.43 24.10 -13.28
C ASP A 282 17.20 22.95 -12.59
N ASP A 283 16.68 22.46 -11.46
CA ASP A 283 17.28 21.36 -10.70
C ASP A 283 17.21 20.03 -11.47
N ILE A 284 16.10 19.76 -12.18
CA ILE A 284 15.96 18.58 -13.04
C ILE A 284 16.98 18.63 -14.19
N LEU A 285 17.10 19.76 -14.87
CA LEU A 285 18.06 19.92 -15.97
C LEU A 285 19.50 19.81 -15.48
N ALA A 286 19.82 20.42 -14.33
CA ALA A 286 21.12 20.28 -13.69
C ALA A 286 21.43 18.80 -13.38
N GLY A 287 20.49 18.08 -12.77
CA GLY A 287 20.62 16.65 -12.47
C GLY A 287 20.83 15.80 -13.74
N LEU A 288 20.02 16.02 -14.77
CA LEU A 288 20.18 15.34 -16.07
C LEU A 288 21.55 15.62 -16.69
N ARG A 289 22.08 16.85 -16.60
CA ARG A 289 23.41 17.19 -17.14
C ARG A 289 24.51 16.44 -16.41
N MET A 290 24.43 16.40 -15.09
CA MET A 290 25.44 15.73 -14.27
C MET A 290 25.57 14.24 -14.63
N ILE A 291 24.45 13.59 -14.95
CA ILE A 291 24.43 12.19 -15.38
C ILE A 291 24.92 12.08 -16.83
N ALA A 292 24.39 12.92 -17.72
CA ALA A 292 24.71 12.90 -19.15
C ALA A 292 26.19 13.21 -19.47
N LEU A 293 26.82 14.08 -18.69
CA LEU A 293 28.20 14.55 -18.87
C LEU A 293 29.18 13.93 -17.88
N ASN A 294 28.78 12.86 -17.18
CA ASN A 294 29.64 12.22 -16.19
C ASN A 294 30.93 11.69 -16.86
N PRO A 295 32.11 12.25 -16.53
CA PRO A 295 33.36 11.84 -17.17
C PRO A 295 33.83 10.44 -16.74
N ALA A 296 33.24 9.87 -15.68
CA ALA A 296 33.54 8.52 -15.22
C ALA A 296 32.90 7.43 -16.09
N THR A 297 31.87 7.77 -16.86
CA THR A 297 31.16 6.83 -17.70
C THR A 297 31.93 6.62 -19.00
N ASN A 298 32.55 5.45 -19.18
CA ASN A 298 33.35 5.09 -20.37
C ASN A 298 32.48 4.83 -21.64
N SER A 299 31.21 5.24 -21.64
CA SER A 299 30.29 4.97 -22.75
C SER A 299 30.36 6.06 -23.80
N SER A 300 30.50 5.66 -25.07
CA SER A 300 30.49 6.58 -26.23
C SER A 300 29.07 7.02 -26.62
N PHE A 301 28.04 6.48 -25.97
CA PHE A 301 26.64 6.73 -26.28
C PHE A 301 25.87 7.11 -25.03
N MET A 302 25.03 8.13 -25.14
CA MET A 302 24.13 8.53 -24.06
C MET A 302 23.11 7.42 -23.77
N PRO A 303 22.92 7.03 -22.50
CA PRO A 303 21.88 6.09 -22.10
C PRO A 303 20.49 6.50 -22.59
N GLN A 304 19.69 5.53 -23.03
CA GLN A 304 18.37 5.76 -23.60
C GLN A 304 17.41 6.43 -22.61
N GLN A 305 17.52 6.09 -21.32
CA GLN A 305 16.71 6.63 -20.23
C GLN A 305 16.86 8.15 -20.12
N ILE A 306 18.07 8.68 -20.31
CA ILE A 306 18.33 10.12 -20.29
C ILE A 306 17.67 10.77 -21.51
N LEU A 307 17.82 10.17 -22.69
CA LEU A 307 17.22 10.69 -23.92
C LEU A 307 15.69 10.74 -23.81
N ASP A 308 15.07 9.69 -23.26
CA ASP A 308 13.62 9.62 -23.08
C ASP A 308 13.13 10.64 -22.05
N ALA A 309 13.86 10.83 -20.94
CA ALA A 309 13.57 11.85 -19.94
C ALA A 309 13.62 13.27 -20.52
N VAL A 310 14.65 13.58 -21.31
CA VAL A 310 14.79 14.87 -21.99
C VAL A 310 13.66 15.09 -22.99
N LYS A 311 13.37 14.10 -23.83
CA LYS A 311 12.27 14.16 -24.81
C LYS A 311 10.92 14.37 -24.11
N ALA A 312 10.65 13.65 -23.03
CA ALA A 312 9.41 13.76 -22.26
C ALA A 312 9.28 15.15 -21.62
N THR A 313 10.35 15.68 -21.04
CA THR A 313 10.42 17.04 -20.48
C THR A 313 10.11 18.09 -21.55
N ILE A 314 10.80 18.04 -22.70
CA ILE A 314 10.57 18.97 -23.82
C ILE A 314 9.13 18.90 -24.32
N LYS A 315 8.64 17.68 -24.57
CA LYS A 315 7.26 17.43 -25.02
C LYS A 315 6.24 17.95 -24.01
N LYS A 316 6.54 17.88 -22.71
CA LYS A 316 5.59 18.32 -21.70
C LYS A 316 5.50 19.85 -21.63
N LEU A 317 6.64 20.52 -21.69
CA LEU A 317 6.71 21.98 -21.66
C LEU A 317 6.18 22.61 -22.95
N SER A 318 6.40 21.97 -24.10
CA SER A 318 5.87 22.45 -25.39
C SER A 318 4.35 22.46 -25.45
N ASN A 319 3.70 21.48 -24.81
CA ASN A 319 2.23 21.37 -24.76
C ASN A 319 1.59 22.21 -23.64
N GLY A 320 2.38 22.72 -22.69
CA GLY A 320 1.88 23.25 -21.42
C GLY A 320 1.63 24.76 -21.35
N PHE A 321 2.16 25.58 -22.27
CA PHE A 321 2.19 27.05 -22.11
C PHE A 321 2.19 27.86 -23.41
N GLU A 322 1.70 29.11 -23.33
CA GLU A 322 1.93 30.19 -24.34
C GLU A 322 3.42 30.55 -24.51
N ARG A 323 4.26 30.22 -23.51
CA ARG A 323 5.73 30.38 -23.49
C ARG A 323 6.49 29.10 -23.83
N GLY A 324 5.83 28.10 -24.44
CA GLY A 324 6.48 26.83 -24.79
C GLY A 324 7.77 27.00 -25.60
N SER A 325 7.83 28.01 -26.48
CA SER A 325 9.06 28.35 -27.22
C SER A 325 10.20 28.80 -26.30
N GLU A 326 9.95 29.69 -25.34
CA GLU A 326 10.98 30.21 -24.42
C GLU A 326 11.55 29.11 -23.53
N ALA A 327 10.73 28.16 -23.07
CA ALA A 327 11.18 27.01 -22.28
C ALA A 327 11.99 26.01 -23.13
N ILE A 328 11.62 25.80 -24.39
CA ILE A 328 12.39 24.96 -25.32
C ILE A 328 13.74 25.61 -25.63
N ASP A 329 13.75 26.92 -25.92
CA ASP A 329 14.97 27.67 -26.18
C ASP A 329 15.89 27.62 -24.95
N TYR A 330 15.34 27.80 -23.74
CA TYR A 330 16.08 27.62 -22.49
C TYR A 330 16.69 26.22 -22.35
N ILE A 331 15.93 25.15 -22.59
CA ILE A 331 16.48 23.79 -22.55
C ILE A 331 17.57 23.61 -23.62
N CYS A 332 17.38 24.16 -24.82
CA CYS A 332 18.37 24.04 -25.89
C CYS A 332 19.68 24.75 -25.52
N ASP A 333 19.59 25.99 -25.06
CA ASP A 333 20.73 26.83 -24.70
C ASP A 333 21.44 26.29 -23.46
N GLU A 334 20.69 25.90 -22.45
CA GLU A 334 21.25 25.49 -21.17
C GLU A 334 21.74 24.02 -21.24
N PHE A 335 20.97 23.11 -21.86
CA PHE A 335 21.21 21.65 -21.86
C PHE A 335 21.91 21.13 -23.13
N LEU A 336 21.46 21.53 -24.32
CA LEU A 336 21.93 20.92 -25.58
C LEU A 336 23.22 21.55 -26.11
N GLU A 337 23.46 22.84 -25.87
CA GLU A 337 24.71 23.49 -26.26
C GLU A 337 25.91 22.92 -25.50
N THR A 338 25.75 22.61 -24.21
CA THR A 338 26.78 21.97 -23.37
C THR A 338 27.08 20.53 -23.78
N LEU A 339 26.12 19.83 -24.38
CA LEU A 339 26.26 18.42 -24.74
C LEU A 339 26.94 18.16 -26.11
N GLN A 340 27.13 19.17 -26.97
CA GLN A 340 27.49 18.97 -28.39
C GLN A 340 26.53 18.00 -29.16
N ILE A 341 25.31 17.73 -28.64
CA ILE A 341 24.33 16.80 -29.24
C ILE A 341 23.37 17.54 -30.20
N ARG A 342 23.86 18.55 -30.92
CA ARG A 342 23.05 19.20 -31.97
C ARG A 342 22.70 18.23 -33.11
N ASN A 343 23.52 17.22 -33.36
CA ASN A 343 23.37 16.35 -34.54
C ASN A 343 22.44 15.14 -34.37
N HIS A 344 22.13 14.67 -33.15
CA HIS A 344 21.22 13.53 -32.95
C HIS A 344 19.77 13.92 -32.64
N LEU A 345 19.53 14.97 -31.83
CA LEU A 345 18.16 15.39 -31.47
C LEU A 345 17.52 16.29 -32.53
N CYS A 346 18.30 17.14 -33.20
CA CYS A 346 17.79 18.04 -34.25
C CYS A 346 17.40 17.29 -35.54
N PHE A 347 17.90 16.06 -35.75
CA PHE A 347 17.46 15.18 -36.84
C PHE A 347 16.17 14.41 -36.50
N SER A 348 15.92 14.09 -35.23
CA SER A 348 14.71 13.39 -34.78
C SER A 348 13.50 14.32 -34.66
N LEU A 349 13.69 15.58 -34.29
CA LEU A 349 12.60 16.56 -34.11
C LEU A 349 12.18 17.28 -35.42
N LYS A 350 12.87 17.01 -36.54
CA LYS A 350 12.50 17.52 -37.87
C LYS A 350 11.68 16.53 -38.69
N TRP A 351 11.44 15.33 -38.19
CA TRP A 351 10.68 14.27 -38.86
C TRP A 351 9.81 13.49 -37.87
N GLU A 352 8.83 14.19 -37.30
CA GLU A 352 7.53 13.73 -36.80
C GLU A 352 6.70 14.99 -36.50
#